data_AF-W6MN77-F1
#
_entry.id   AF-W6MN77-F1
#
_cell.length_a   1.000
_cell.length_b   1.000
_cell.length_c   1.000
_cell.angle_alpha   90.00
_cell.angle_beta   90.00
_cell.angle_gamma   90.00
#
_symmetry.space_group_name_H-M   'P 1'
#
loop_
_entity.id
_entity.type
_entity.pdbx_description
1 polymer ?
#
loop_
_entity_poly.entity_id
_entity_poly.type
_entity_poly.pdbx_seq_one_letter_code
_entity_poly.pdbx_strand_id
1 'polypeptide(L)' 'MSSPVPFSLANKKLVSSLYRQSLRTAQNWINRKDFYRKKAAEIRGRFEANKHIEDPNQLKSFIRLCSTKLRLY' A
#
# COMPACT_ATOMS: atom_id res chain seq x y z
N MET A 1 0.32 -19.57 -4.63
CA MET A 1 -0.12 -18.17 -4.34
C MET A 1 -1.19 -17.77 -5.34
N SER A 2 -2.47 -17.88 -4.93
CA SER A 2 -3.64 -17.50 -5.75
C SER A 2 -3.51 -16.06 -6.24
N SER A 3 -3.93 -15.80 -7.49
CA SER A 3 -3.90 -14.44 -8.05
C SER A 3 -5.00 -13.59 -7.41
N PRO A 4 -4.69 -12.40 -6.88
CA PRO A 4 -5.68 -11.55 -6.24
C PRO A 4 -6.71 -11.10 -7.28
N VAL A 5 -7.99 -11.33 -6.99
CA VAL A 5 -9.09 -10.91 -7.86
C VAL A 5 -9.24 -9.39 -7.76
N PRO A 6 -9.10 -8.63 -8.87
CA PRO A 6 -9.34 -7.20 -8.90
C PRO A 6 -10.75 -6.86 -8.40
N PHE A 7 -10.91 -5.73 -7.72
CA PHE A 7 -12.20 -5.23 -7.19
C PHE A 7 -12.98 -6.16 -6.24
N SER A 8 -12.40 -7.27 -5.79
CA SER A 8 -13.00 -8.14 -4.77
C SER A 8 -12.96 -7.50 -3.37
N LEU A 9 -13.93 -7.85 -2.52
CA LEU A 9 -13.94 -7.47 -1.10
C LEU A 9 -12.67 -7.95 -0.37
N ALA A 10 -12.15 -9.13 -0.73
CA ALA A 10 -10.90 -9.65 -0.18
C ALA A 10 -9.70 -8.76 -0.54
N ASN A 11 -9.62 -8.32 -1.80
CA ASN A 11 -8.58 -7.41 -2.26
C ASN A 11 -8.68 -6.04 -1.55
N LYS A 12 -9.90 -5.50 -1.43
CA LYS A 12 -10.14 -4.24 -0.69
C LYS A 12 -9.65 -4.33 0.76
N LYS A 13 -9.94 -5.43 1.46
CA LYS A 13 -9.46 -5.67 2.84
C LYS A 13 -7.93 -5.74 2.89
N LEU A 14 -7.31 -6.49 1.98
CA LEU A 14 -5.87 -6.65 1.91
C LEU A 14 -5.14 -5.32 1.64
N VAL A 15 -5.57 -4.58 0.61
CA VAL A 15 -5.00 -3.26 0.26
C VAL A 15 -5.20 -2.27 1.41
N SER A 16 -6.36 -2.28 2.06
CA SER A 16 -6.63 -1.42 3.22
C SER A 16 -5.71 -1.74 4.41
N SER A 17 -5.42 -3.02 4.65
CA SER A 17 -4.48 -3.45 5.69
C SER A 17 -3.06 -2.98 5.40
N LEU A 18 -2.57 -3.18 4.17
CA LEU A 18 -1.25 -2.73 3.71
C LEU A 18 -1.12 -1.21 3.82
N TYR A 19 -2.15 -0.47 3.40
CA TYR A 19 -2.19 0.98 3.50
C TYR A 19 -2.05 1.43 4.97
N ARG A 20 -2.86 0.87 5.89
CA ARG A 20 -2.77 1.20 7.32
C ARG A 20 -1.42 0.82 7.92
N GLN A 21 -0.85 -0.30 7.52
CA GLN A 21 0.48 -0.71 7.97
C GLN A 21 1.55 0.26 7.49
N SER A 22 1.51 0.66 6.21
CA SER A 22 2.47 1.61 5.64
C SER A 22 2.45 2.98 6.34
N LEU A 23 1.26 3.48 6.71
CA LEU A 23 1.12 4.72 7.47
C LEU A 23 1.68 4.58 8.89
N ARG A 24 1.41 3.47 9.57
CA ARG A 24 1.96 3.22 10.92
C ARG A 24 3.48 3.12 10.91
N THR A 25 4.05 2.39 9.94
CA THR A 25 5.50 2.33 9.75
C THR A 25 6.07 3.72 9.51
N ALA A 26 5.48 4.52 8.60
CA ALA A 26 5.91 5.89 8.36
C ALA A 26 5.81 6.78 9.62
N GLN A 27 4.78 6.59 10.44
CA GLN A 27 4.62 7.33 11.70
C GLN A 27 5.69 6.94 12.73
N ASN A 28 6.05 5.66 12.82
CA ASN A 28 7.08 5.19 13.75
C ASN A 28 8.46 5.75 13.38
N TRP A 29 8.76 5.89 12.09
CA TRP A 29 10.04 6.39 11.60
C TRP A 29 10.14 7.93 11.57
N ILE A 30 9.02 8.65 11.52
CA ILE A 30 9.00 10.10 11.32
C ILE A 30 8.43 10.80 12.55
N ASN A 31 9.29 11.31 13.41
CA ASN A 31 8.88 12.04 14.62
C ASN A 31 8.21 13.40 14.30
N ARG A 32 8.62 14.07 13.22
CA ARG A 32 8.09 15.39 12.84
C ARG A 32 6.79 15.27 12.02
N LYS A 33 5.71 15.86 12.53
CA LYS A 33 4.38 15.83 11.90
C LYS A 33 4.34 16.38 10.46
N ASP A 34 5.11 17.42 10.15
CA ASP A 34 5.13 18.00 8.80
C ASP A 34 5.68 17.02 7.75
N PHE A 35 6.78 16.35 8.09
CA PHE A 35 7.38 15.33 7.24
C PHE A 35 6.47 14.10 7.13
N TYR A 36 5.81 13.72 8.23
CA TYR A 36 4.84 12.64 8.21
C TYR A 36 3.68 12.95 7.25
N ARG A 37 3.12 14.17 7.29
CA ARG A 37 2.04 14.58 6.37
C ARG A 37 2.48 14.50 4.91
N LYS A 38 3.69 14.99 4.58
CA LYS A 38 4.25 14.88 3.23
C LYS A 38 4.40 13.42 2.79
N LYS A 39 4.94 12.56 3.66
CA LYS A 39 5.08 11.12 3.37
C LYS A 39 3.74 10.39 3.28
N ALA A 40 2.77 10.72 4.12
CA ALA A 40 1.42 10.17 4.04
C ALA A 40 0.72 10.54 2.72
N ALA A 41 0.89 11.78 2.26
CA ALA A 41 0.38 12.22 0.96
C ALA A 41 1.05 11.46 -0.21
N GLU A 42 2.36 11.26 -0.14
CA GLU A 42 3.12 10.46 -1.11
C GLU A 42 2.65 9.00 -1.15
N ILE A 43 2.46 8.38 0.02
CA ILE A 43 1.91 7.02 0.14
C ILE A 43 0.51 6.97 -0.47
N ARG A 44 -0.37 7.92 -0.11
CA ARG A 44 -1.73 7.98 -0.65
C ARG A 44 -1.74 8.10 -2.18
N GLY A 45 -0.94 9.00 -2.75
CA GLY A 45 -0.84 9.17 -4.20
C GLY A 45 -0.40 7.90 -4.92
N ARG A 46 0.55 7.15 -4.34
CA ARG A 46 0.96 5.84 -4.89
C ARG A 46 -0.17 4.83 -4.88
N PHE A 47 -0.95 4.73 -3.80
CA PHE A 47 -2.08 3.80 -3.74
C PHE A 47 -3.22 4.22 -4.67
N GLU A 48 -3.50 5.52 -4.81
CA GLU A 48 -4.54 6.01 -5.72
C GLU A 48 -4.15 5.80 -7.19
N ALA A 49 -2.89 6.02 -7.57
CA ALA A 49 -2.39 5.76 -8.92
C ALA A 49 -2.53 4.27 -9.34
N ASN A 50 -2.49 3.35 -8.37
CA ASN A 50 -2.59 1.90 -8.60
C ASN A 50 -4.00 1.36 -8.32
N LYS A 51 -5.00 2.22 -8.08
CA LYS A 51 -6.38 1.82 -7.73
C LYS A 51 -7.15 1.19 -8.90
N HIS A 52 -6.85 1.62 -10.12
CA HIS A 52 -7.55 1.22 -11.35
C HIS A 52 -6.88 0.06 -12.09
N ILE A 53 -6.02 -0.71 -11.41
CA ILE A 53 -5.37 -1.87 -12.02
C ILE A 53 -6.41 -2.98 -12.20
N GLU A 54 -6.75 -3.25 -13.45
CA GLU A 54 -7.65 -4.33 -13.85
C GLU A 54 -6.90 -5.66 -14.05
N ASP A 55 -5.60 -5.63 -14.34
CA ASP A 55 -4.79 -6.83 -14.52
C ASP A 55 -4.42 -7.48 -13.16
N PRO A 56 -4.86 -8.73 -12.88
CA PRO A 56 -4.52 -9.45 -11.66
C PRO A 56 -3.01 -9.63 -11.44
N ASN A 57 -2.22 -9.73 -12.51
CA ASN A 57 -0.77 -9.90 -12.43
C ASN A 57 -0.06 -8.63 -11.98
N GLN A 58 -0.47 -7.48 -12.52
CA GLN A 58 0.01 -6.18 -12.10
C GLN A 58 -0.34 -5.91 -10.63
N LEU A 59 -1.57 -6.24 -10.22
CA LEU A 59 -2.02 -6.12 -8.84
C LEU A 59 -1.18 -6.99 -7.89
N LYS A 60 -0.88 -8.23 -8.29
CA LYS A 60 -0.02 -9.15 -7.53
C LYS A 60 1.40 -8.60 -7.36
N SER A 61 1.96 -8.05 -8.43
CA SER A 61 3.29 -7.42 -8.41
C SER A 61 3.31 -6.20 -7.50
N PHE A 62 2.29 -5.35 -7.54
CA PHE A 62 2.15 -4.21 -6.65
C PHE A 62 2.04 -4.61 -5.18
N ILE A 63 1.18 -5.58 -4.86
CA ILE A 63 1.02 -6.10 -3.49
C ILE A 63 2.34 -6.67 -2.97
N ARG A 64 3.06 -7.44 -3.80
CA ARG A 64 4.38 -8.00 -3.46
C ARG A 64 5.40 -6.90 -3.21
N LEU A 65 5.47 -5.89 -4.08
CA LEU A 65 6.38 -4.76 -3.91
C LEU A 65 6.10 -4.04 -2.59
N CYS A 66 4.82 -3.81 -2.27
CA CYS A 66 4.41 -3.11 -1.06
C CYS A 66 4.78 -3.91 0.20
N SER A 67 4.51 -5.23 0.21
CA SER A 67 4.85 -6.10 1.33
C SER A 67 6.36 -6.25 1.51
N THR A 68 7.14 -6.35 0.43
CA THR A 68 8.60 -6.35 0.48
C THR A 68 9.13 -5.05 1.08
N LYS A 69 8.64 -3.88 0.63
CA LYS A 69 9.04 -2.59 1.21
C LYS A 69 8.75 -2.52 2.69
N LEU A 70 7.55 -2.95 3.11
CA LEU A 70 7.15 -2.99 4.53
C LEU A 70 8.04 -3.88 5.39
N ARG A 71 8.63 -4.93 4.82
CA ARG A 71 9.53 -5.86 5.54
C ARG A 71 10.95 -5.33 5.71
N LEU A 72 11.36 -4.39 4.87
CA LEU A 72 12.72 -3.83 4.87
C LEU A 72 12.91 -2.67 5.88
N TYR A 73 11.83 -2.24 6.52
CA TYR A 73 11.81 -1.20 7.56
C TYR A 73 11.32 -1.78 8.88
#